data_AF-A0A7W9NIJ8-F1
#
_entry.id   AF-A0A7W9NIJ8-F1
#
_cell.length_a   1.000
_cell.length_b   1.000
_cell.length_c   1.000
_cell.angle_alpha   90.00
_cell.angle_beta   90.00
_cell.angle_gamma   90.00
#
_symmetry.space_group_name_H-M   'P 1'
#
loop_
_entity.id
_entity.type
_entity.pdbx_description
1 polymer ?
#
loop_
_entity_poly.entity_id
_entity_poly.type
_entity_poly.pdbx_seq_one_letter_code
_entity_poly.pdbx_strand_id
1 'polypeptide(L)'
;MEQKPGAGIVREELNSIYSLFACTRDILRKYGPELAPRGRAGSITFAGIAVEMVNTVLRPLLTKWHPALAEWEASRLPGDSVVVHERGWDQIDALRSEVADTRRVLLDLAADLHEAMQIEPLIGQA
;
A
#
# COMPACT_ATOMS: atom_id res chain seq x y z
N MET A 1 -0.67 -13.54 19.00
CA MET A 1 -0.35 -12.09 19.01
C MET A 1 -1.65 -11.37 19.34
N GLU A 2 -1.76 -10.81 20.55
CA GLU A 2 -2.95 -10.06 20.99
C GLU A 2 -3.04 -8.75 20.19
N GLN A 3 -4.14 -8.57 19.44
CA GLN A 3 -4.46 -7.28 18.86
C GLN A 3 -5.08 -6.39 19.95
N LYS A 4 -4.47 -5.22 20.21
CA LYS A 4 -4.99 -4.23 21.15
C LYS A 4 -6.37 -3.74 20.73
N PRO A 5 -7.30 -3.51 21.68
CA PRO A 5 -8.59 -2.90 21.39
C PRO A 5 -8.36 -1.47 20.92
N GLY A 6 -8.55 -1.23 19.62
CA GLY A 6 -8.23 0.04 18.96
C GLY A 6 -7.47 -0.10 17.63
N ALA A 7 -7.15 -1.32 17.17
CA ALA A 7 -6.78 -1.52 15.77
C ALA A 7 -7.86 -0.89 14.88
N GLY A 8 -7.46 0.09 14.06
CA GLY A 8 -8.37 0.87 13.22
C GLY A 8 -9.16 -0.02 12.27
N ILE A 9 -10.23 0.56 11.72
CA ILE A 9 -11.05 -0.07 10.68
C ILE A 9 -10.14 -0.40 9.49
N VAL A 10 -10.20 -1.62 8.96
CA VAL A 10 -9.32 -2.09 7.89
C VAL A 10 -9.46 -1.25 6.62
N ARG A 11 -10.63 -0.65 6.43
CA ARG A 11 -10.91 0.35 5.39
C ARG A 11 -9.90 1.51 5.41
N GLU A 12 -9.53 2.00 6.59
CA GLU A 12 -8.57 3.10 6.73
C GLU A 12 -7.14 2.66 6.37
N GLU A 13 -6.77 1.42 6.71
CA GLU A 13 -5.48 0.84 6.33
C GLU A 13 -5.38 0.69 4.80
N LEU A 14 -6.43 0.16 4.15
CA LEU A 14 -6.52 0.10 2.69
C LEU A 14 -6.47 1.47 2.04
N ASN A 15 -7.18 2.46 2.59
CA ASN A 15 -7.17 3.83 2.08
C ASN A 15 -5.76 4.45 2.18
N SER A 16 -5.04 4.20 3.27
CA SER A 16 -3.65 4.65 3.44
C SER A 16 -2.73 4.08 2.34
N ILE A 17 -2.88 2.78 2.02
CA ILE A 17 -2.15 2.13 0.92
C ILE A 17 -2.54 2.73 -0.43
N TYR A 18 -3.83 2.98 -0.66
CA TYR A 18 -4.31 3.62 -1.89
C TYR A 18 -3.76 5.05 -2.05
N SER A 19 -3.67 5.83 -0.97
CA SER A 19 -3.05 7.15 -1.00
C SER A 19 -1.56 7.10 -1.38
N LEU A 20 -0.83 6.08 -0.91
CA LEU A 20 0.57 5.86 -1.33
C LEU A 20 0.66 5.58 -2.83
N PHE A 21 -0.20 4.71 -3.36
CA PHE A 21 -0.29 4.44 -4.80
C PHE A 21 -0.50 5.72 -5.61
N ALA A 22 -1.46 6.56 -5.19
CA ALA A 22 -1.77 7.82 -5.86
C ALA A 22 -0.57 8.79 -5.82
N CYS A 23 0.05 8.94 -4.64
CA CYS A 23 1.24 9.77 -4.44
C CYS A 23 2.40 9.34 -5.35
N THR A 24 2.73 8.04 -5.39
CA THR A 24 3.79 7.51 -6.26
C THR A 24 3.50 7.79 -7.73
N ARG A 25 2.26 7.59 -8.19
CA ARG A 25 1.87 7.89 -9.58
C ARG A 25 2.00 9.38 -9.89
N ASP A 26 1.67 10.26 -8.95
CA ASP A 26 1.81 11.70 -9.14
C ASP A 26 3.26 12.14 -9.23
N ILE A 27 4.14 11.58 -8.40
CA ILE A 27 5.60 11.80 -8.50
C ILE A 27 6.11 11.35 -9.86
N LEU A 28 5.74 10.14 -10.30
CA LEU A 28 6.15 9.61 -11.61
C LEU A 28 5.63 10.46 -12.77
N ARG A 29 4.39 10.94 -12.68
CA ARG A 29 3.80 11.81 -13.70
C ARG A 29 4.51 13.17 -13.76
N LYS A 30 4.89 13.72 -12.61
CA LYS A 30 5.49 15.05 -12.49
C LYS A 30 6.97 15.09 -12.89
N TYR A 31 7.71 14.04 -12.57
CA TYR A 31 9.18 14.01 -12.73
C TYR A 31 9.68 12.89 -13.65
N GLY A 32 8.79 12.13 -14.29
CA GLY A 32 9.10 10.91 -15.06
C GLY A 32 10.31 10.95 -16.00
N PRO A 33 10.50 12.00 -16.83
CA PRO A 33 11.66 12.11 -17.72
C PRO A 33 12.99 12.31 -16.98
N GLU A 34 12.96 12.97 -15.81
CA GLU A 34 14.13 13.28 -14.99
C GLU A 34 14.49 12.11 -14.06
N LEU A 35 13.48 11.34 -13.63
CA LEU A 35 13.64 10.14 -12.79
C LEU A 35 14.01 8.87 -13.57
N ALA A 36 13.92 8.92 -14.90
CA ALA A 36 14.46 7.91 -15.82
C ALA A 36 15.34 8.60 -16.89
N PRO A 37 16.51 9.15 -16.51
CA PRO A 37 17.44 9.67 -17.50
C PRO A 37 17.75 8.57 -18.50
N ARG A 38 17.78 8.89 -19.80
CA ARG A 38 18.17 7.94 -20.85
C ARG A 38 19.63 7.54 -20.63
N GLY A 39 19.87 6.52 -19.81
CA GLY A 39 21.19 6.01 -19.45
C GLY A 39 21.17 4.49 -19.44
N ARG A 40 22.22 3.91 -20.04
CA ARG A 40 22.61 2.48 -20.13
C ARG A 40 21.51 1.45 -19.86
N ALA A 41 21.20 0.64 -20.89
CA ALA A 41 20.38 -0.56 -20.74
C ALA A 41 20.85 -1.38 -19.51
N GLY A 42 19.93 -1.61 -18.56
CA GLY A 42 20.21 -2.30 -17.29
C GLY A 42 20.38 -1.40 -16.05
N SER A 43 20.27 -0.07 -16.16
CA SER A 43 20.24 0.80 -14.97
C SER A 43 18.87 0.76 -14.28
N ILE A 44 18.89 0.47 -12.98
CA ILE A 44 17.71 0.55 -12.11
C ILE A 44 17.38 2.04 -11.94
N THR A 45 16.16 2.44 -12.33
CA THR A 45 15.67 3.81 -12.17
C THR A 45 14.57 3.84 -11.13
N PHE A 46 14.43 4.97 -10.42
CA PHE A 46 13.30 5.19 -9.51
C PHE A 46 11.98 4.92 -10.23
N ALA A 47 11.85 5.39 -11.48
CA ALA A 47 10.65 5.18 -12.27
C ALA A 47 10.37 3.69 -12.54
N GLY A 48 11.40 2.89 -12.84
CA GLY A 48 11.28 1.45 -13.02
C GLY A 48 10.79 0.74 -11.76
N ILE A 49 11.41 1.00 -10.61
CA ILE A 49 11.01 0.41 -9.32
C ILE A 49 9.58 0.81 -8.96
N ALA A 50 9.26 2.09 -9.09
CA ALA A 50 7.94 2.60 -8.72
C ALA A 50 6.82 2.05 -9.61
N VAL A 51 7.07 1.86 -10.92
CA VAL A 51 6.12 1.22 -11.84
C VAL A 51 5.93 -0.26 -11.49
N GLU A 52 7.02 -0.97 -11.19
CA GLU A 52 6.96 -2.38 -10.78
C GLU A 52 6.16 -2.53 -9.48
N MET A 53 6.48 -1.75 -8.46
CA MET A 53 5.78 -1.70 -7.17
C MET A 53 4.27 -1.47 -7.34
N VAL A 54 3.89 -0.48 -8.15
CA VAL A 54 2.49 -0.14 -8.44
C VAL A 54 1.76 -1.31 -9.08
N ASN A 55 2.37 -1.97 -10.06
CA ASN A 55 1.69 -2.98 -10.87
C ASN A 55 1.71 -4.38 -10.26
N THR A 56 2.76 -4.73 -9.52
CA THR A 56 2.95 -6.09 -9.00
C THR A 56 2.55 -6.23 -7.54
N VAL A 57 2.62 -5.15 -6.75
CA VAL A 57 2.32 -5.20 -5.31
C VAL A 57 0.99 -4.51 -5.01
N LEU A 58 0.88 -3.23 -5.36
CA LEU A 58 -0.27 -2.41 -4.96
C LEU A 58 -1.55 -2.77 -5.72
N ARG A 59 -1.46 -2.89 -7.06
CA ARG A 59 -2.63 -3.16 -7.90
C ARG A 59 -3.33 -4.49 -7.53
N PRO A 60 -2.64 -5.64 -7.38
CA PRO A 60 -3.31 -6.90 -7.03
C PRO A 60 -4.05 -6.83 -5.70
N LEU A 61 -3.43 -6.24 -4.67
CA LEU A 61 -4.06 -6.04 -3.36
C LEU A 61 -5.35 -5.22 -3.49
N LEU A 62 -5.26 -4.05 -4.13
CA LEU A 62 -6.36 -3.10 -4.23
C LEU A 62 -7.51 -3.65 -5.10
N THR A 63 -7.21 -4.31 -6.21
CA THR A 63 -8.21 -4.92 -7.10
C THR A 63 -8.95 -6.08 -6.44
N LYS A 64 -8.27 -6.85 -5.57
CA LYS A 64 -8.90 -7.93 -4.83
C LYS A 64 -9.79 -7.40 -3.69
N TRP A 65 -9.23 -6.54 -2.86
CA TRP A 65 -9.82 -6.27 -1.54
C TRP A 65 -10.78 -5.08 -1.50
N HIS A 66 -10.61 -4.06 -2.35
CA HIS A 66 -11.57 -2.96 -2.40
C HIS A 66 -13.00 -3.40 -2.72
N PRO A 67 -13.26 -4.20 -3.78
CA PRO A 67 -14.62 -4.64 -4.08
C PRO A 67 -15.15 -5.58 -3.00
N ALA A 68 -14.35 -6.55 -2.55
CA ALA A 68 -14.76 -7.52 -1.53
C ALA A 68 -15.16 -6.86 -0.20
N LEU A 69 -14.37 -5.88 0.26
CA LEU A 69 -14.70 -5.12 1.48
C LEU A 69 -15.92 -4.22 1.26
N ALA A 70 -16.08 -3.63 0.07
CA ALA A 70 -17.26 -2.80 -0.22
C ALA A 70 -18.56 -3.62 -0.25
N GLU A 71 -18.52 -4.83 -0.80
CA GLU A 71 -19.66 -5.76 -0.78
C GLU A 71 -20.04 -6.15 0.66
N TRP A 72 -19.05 -6.47 1.49
CA TRP A 72 -19.30 -6.76 2.91
C TRP A 72 -19.87 -5.55 3.65
N GLU A 73 -19.30 -4.36 3.49
CA GLU A 73 -19.81 -3.16 4.14
C GLU A 73 -21.24 -2.79 3.70
N ALA A 74 -21.60 -3.07 2.45
CA ALA A 74 -22.94 -2.85 1.94
C ALA A 74 -23.99 -3.81 2.53
N SER A 75 -23.59 -4.96 3.08
CA SER A 75 -24.50 -5.89 3.74
C SER A 75 -24.79 -5.53 5.20
N ARG A 76 -24.16 -4.46 5.73
CA ARG A 76 -24.38 -4.00 7.11
C ARG A 76 -25.79 -3.44 7.28
N LEU A 77 -26.50 -3.91 8.31
CA LEU A 77 -27.82 -3.39 8.62
C LEU A 77 -27.75 -1.96 9.21
N PRO A 78 -28.78 -1.13 8.96
CA PRO A 78 -28.87 0.19 9.59
C PRO A 78 -28.91 0.05 11.12
N GLY A 79 -27.98 0.72 11.82
CA GLY A 79 -27.88 0.69 13.28
C GLY A 79 -26.78 -0.23 13.83
N ASP A 80 -26.25 -1.15 13.02
CA ASP A 80 -25.14 -2.00 13.45
C ASP A 80 -23.83 -1.21 13.51
N SER A 81 -23.02 -1.49 14.54
CA SER A 81 -21.68 -0.93 14.67
C SER A 81 -20.78 -1.38 13.52
N VAL A 82 -20.12 -0.44 12.85
CA VAL A 82 -19.16 -0.71 11.76
C VAL A 82 -18.08 -1.67 12.22
N VAL A 83 -17.57 -1.51 13.46
CA VAL A 83 -16.50 -2.35 14.01
C VAL A 83 -16.96 -3.78 14.25
N VAL A 84 -18.20 -3.95 14.74
CA VAL A 84 -18.76 -5.30 14.96
C VAL A 84 -19.01 -5.99 13.64
N HIS A 85 -19.55 -5.26 12.66
CA HIS A 85 -19.78 -5.76 11.31
C HIS A 85 -18.48 -6.18 10.63
N GLU A 86 -17.42 -5.35 10.68
CA GLU A 86 -16.11 -5.71 10.12
C GLU A 86 -15.54 -6.99 10.74
N ARG A 87 -15.63 -7.13 12.07
CA ARG A 87 -15.14 -8.32 12.79
C ARG A 87 -15.92 -9.59 12.45
N GLY A 88 -17.13 -9.47 11.96
CA GLY A 88 -17.93 -10.59 11.48
C GLY A 88 -17.53 -11.10 10.10
N TRP A 89 -16.57 -10.46 9.43
CA TRP A 89 -16.15 -10.86 8.10
C TRP A 89 -15.11 -11.98 8.16
N ASP A 90 -15.42 -13.14 7.59
CA ASP A 90 -14.51 -14.30 7.57
C ASP A 90 -13.16 -14.03 6.87
N GLN A 91 -13.08 -12.99 6.03
CA GLN A 91 -11.86 -12.65 5.29
C GLN A 91 -11.02 -11.55 5.97
N ILE A 92 -11.45 -11.02 7.13
CA ILE A 92 -10.78 -9.89 7.78
C ILE A 92 -9.31 -10.19 8.11
N ASP A 93 -9.04 -11.39 8.61
CA ASP A 93 -7.68 -11.81 8.96
C ASP A 93 -6.79 -12.00 7.73
N ALA A 94 -7.36 -12.55 6.65
CA ALA A 94 -6.66 -12.70 5.38
C ALA A 94 -6.29 -11.35 4.78
N LEU A 95 -7.23 -10.39 4.78
CA LEU A 95 -6.97 -9.03 4.34
C LEU A 95 -5.87 -8.36 5.18
N ARG A 96 -5.97 -8.44 6.51
CA ARG A 96 -4.97 -7.85 7.42
C ARG A 96 -3.58 -8.44 7.21
N SER A 97 -3.49 -9.75 6.95
CA SER A 97 -2.23 -10.40 6.60
C SER A 97 -1.65 -9.85 5.29
N GLU A 98 -2.44 -9.80 4.22
CA GLU A 98 -1.96 -9.32 2.91
C GLU A 98 -1.59 -7.83 2.91
N VAL A 99 -2.29 -7.01 3.71
CA VAL A 99 -1.93 -5.61 3.98
C VAL A 99 -0.59 -5.52 4.70
N ALA A 100 -0.36 -6.35 5.72
CA ALA A 100 0.91 -6.37 6.45
C ALA A 100 2.07 -6.85 5.57
N ASP A 101 1.85 -7.87 4.74
CA ASP A 101 2.85 -8.38 3.80
C ASP A 101 3.18 -7.33 2.73
N THR A 102 2.16 -6.67 2.18
CA THR A 102 2.34 -5.55 1.24
C THR A 102 3.16 -4.44 1.87
N ARG A 103 2.86 -4.05 3.12
CA ARG A 103 3.65 -3.04 3.84
C ARG A 103 5.12 -3.44 3.96
N ARG A 104 5.41 -4.70 4.25
CA ARG A 104 6.79 -5.20 4.34
C ARG A 104 7.51 -5.04 2.99
N VAL A 105 6.90 -5.52 1.91
CA VAL A 105 7.47 -5.39 0.56
C VAL A 105 7.73 -3.92 0.18
N LEU A 106 6.81 -3.02 0.53
CA LEU A 106 6.99 -1.58 0.28
C LEU A 106 8.16 -0.98 1.07
N LEU A 107 8.37 -1.42 2.31
CA LEU A 107 9.50 -0.98 3.13
C LEU A 107 10.82 -1.52 2.60
N ASP A 108 10.86 -2.78 2.15
CA ASP A 108 12.05 -3.38 1.55
C ASP A 108 12.42 -2.64 0.25
N LEU A 109 11.45 -2.36 -0.62
CA LEU A 109 11.67 -1.55 -1.84
C LEU A 109 12.13 -0.12 -1.53
N ALA A 110 11.63 0.49 -0.45
CA ALA A 110 12.08 1.81 -0.02
C ALA A 110 13.53 1.78 0.48
N ALA A 111 13.94 0.71 1.16
CA ALA A 111 15.33 0.51 1.57
C ALA A 111 16.26 0.28 0.37
N ASP A 112 15.85 -0.52 -0.61
CA ASP A 112 16.60 -0.73 -1.85
C ASP A 112 16.78 0.57 -2.64
N LEU A 113 15.71 1.38 -2.73
CA LEU A 113 15.75 2.72 -3.33
C LEU A 113 16.71 3.66 -2.60
N HIS A 114 16.70 3.63 -1.26
CA HIS A 114 17.61 4.41 -0.43
C HIS A 114 19.07 4.06 -0.74
N GLU A 115 19.42 2.77 -0.73
CA GLU A 115 20.77 2.28 -1.02
C GLU A 115 21.22 2.68 -2.44
N ALA A 116 20.33 2.52 -3.43
CA ALA A 116 20.63 2.84 -4.83
C ALA A 116 20.78 4.34 -5.11
N MET A 117 20.07 5.20 -4.38
CA MET A 117 20.06 6.65 -4.61
C MET A 117 21.05 7.43 -3.72
N GLN A 118 21.61 6.81 -2.68
CA GLN A 118 22.46 7.47 -1.66
C GLN A 118 21.83 8.73 -1.04
N ILE A 119 20.50 8.79 -0.95
CA ILE A 119 19.76 9.89 -0.33
C ILE A 119 19.40 9.46 1.09
N GLU A 120 19.89 10.16 2.12
CA GLU A 120 19.66 9.86 3.54
C GLU A 120 18.16 9.60 3.86
N PRO A 121 17.80 8.58 4.67
CA PRO A 121 16.39 8.27 4.92
C PRO A 121 15.74 9.37 5.75
N LEU A 122 14.57 9.85 5.32
CA LEU A 122 13.73 10.72 6.16
C LEU A 122 13.12 9.99 7.37
N ILE A 123 13.25 8.67 7.44
CA ILE A 123 12.73 7.85 8.53
C ILE A 123 13.77 7.84 9.67
N GLY A 124 13.83 8.94 10.42
CA GLY A 124 14.76 9.06 11.55
C GLY A 124 14.82 10.40 12.26
N GLN A 125 13.90 11.34 11.99
CA GLN A 125 13.82 12.61 12.71
C GLN A 125 12.52 12.64 13.53
N ALA A 126 12.50 11.85 14.60
CA ALA A 126 11.52 11.97 15.69
C ALA A 126 12.28 12.03 17.01
#